data_AF-A0A1C6VWF1-F1
#
_entry.id   AF-A0A1C6VWF1-F1
#
_cell.length_a   1.000
_cell.length_b   1.000
_cell.length_c   1.000
_cell.angle_alpha   90.00
_cell.angle_beta   90.00
_cell.angle_gamma   90.00
#
_symmetry.space_group_name_H-M   'P 1'
#
loop_
_entity.id
_entity.type
_entity.pdbx_description
1 polymer ?
#
loop_
_entity_poly.entity_id
_entity_poly.type
_entity_poly.pdbx_seq_one_letter_code
_entity_poly.pdbx_strand_id
1 'polypeptide(L)'
;MSRPPEPPAWLAAVLAALAEGHDPATSTAWRRRVNGELDRLAGRVPFRVAYEWHVYLLATTPDGAADRPVGDLLRRALAGDRVGAHGWRDALRPALYELYLAGYPYAEARAVAYADAHAYATANDYGPDEVVGFAEHYADLSTGANAEAFADANAIANADALANALALADEPAYAGTYPAALVRAYALAEANRAGTAGAPHALRAAYGRLADALAESLSRVSD
;
A
#
# COMPACT_ATOMS: atom_id res chain seq x y z
N MET A 1 2.79 34.60 18.89
CA MET A 1 3.35 33.75 17.83
C MET A 1 2.40 32.59 17.64
N SER A 2 1.67 32.55 16.53
CA SER A 2 0.76 31.43 16.24
C SER A 2 1.58 30.17 16.00
N ARG A 3 1.19 29.06 16.64
CA ARG A 3 1.78 27.75 16.40
C ARG A 3 1.67 27.42 14.90
N PRO A 4 2.73 26.90 14.24
CA PRO A 4 2.61 26.46 12.86
C PRO A 4 1.47 25.44 12.76
N PRO A 5 0.66 25.47 11.68
CA PRO A 5 -0.44 24.55 11.53
C PRO A 5 0.09 23.12 11.49
N GLU A 6 -0.63 22.22 12.15
CA GLU A 6 -0.29 20.80 12.15
C GLU A 6 -0.47 20.22 10.74
N PRO A 7 0.37 19.25 10.33
CA PRO A 7 0.23 18.64 9.01
C PRO A 7 -1.13 17.96 8.88
N PRO A 8 -1.64 17.82 7.63
CA PRO A 8 -2.83 17.03 7.35
C PRO A 8 -2.84 15.66 8.01
N ALA A 9 -4.01 15.21 8.47
CA ALA A 9 -4.14 13.93 9.19
C ALA A 9 -3.65 12.73 8.37
N TRP A 10 -3.90 12.74 7.05
CA TRP A 10 -3.39 11.71 6.15
C TRP A 10 -1.86 11.66 6.13
N LEU A 11 -1.21 12.83 6.16
CA LEU A 11 0.24 12.93 6.10
C LEU A 11 0.87 12.45 7.40
N ALA A 12 0.29 12.79 8.55
CA ALA A 12 0.73 12.26 9.83
C ALA A 12 0.67 10.72 9.87
N ALA A 13 -0.41 10.12 9.36
CA ALA A 13 -0.56 8.67 9.27
C ALA A 13 0.48 8.03 8.32
N VAL A 14 0.71 8.63 7.15
CA VAL A 14 1.74 8.18 6.20
C VAL A 14 3.14 8.26 6.82
N LEU A 15 3.47 9.35 7.50
CA LEU A 15 4.76 9.52 8.16
C LEU A 15 4.99 8.53 9.29
N ALA A 16 3.94 8.09 9.98
CA ALA A 16 4.01 7.01 10.96
C ALA A 16 4.31 5.67 10.28
N ALA A 17 3.58 5.32 9.21
CA ALA A 17 3.80 4.09 8.46
C ALA A 17 5.20 4.03 7.84
N LEU A 18 5.70 5.14 7.27
CA LEU A 18 7.05 5.20 6.72
C LEU A 18 8.13 4.99 7.79
N ALA A 19 7.89 5.39 9.04
CA ALA A 19 8.83 5.19 10.13
C ALA A 19 8.97 3.72 10.54
N GLU A 20 7.93 2.90 10.35
CA GLU A 20 7.97 1.45 10.64
C GLU A 20 9.02 0.71 9.78
N GLY A 21 9.24 1.19 8.56
CA GLY A 21 10.19 0.60 7.61
C GLY A 21 11.64 1.00 7.78
N HIS A 22 11.94 1.92 8.70
CA HIS A 22 13.29 2.47 8.87
C HIS A 22 13.84 2.16 10.26
N ASP A 23 15.10 1.76 10.32
CA ASP A 23 15.83 1.67 11.59
C ASP A 23 15.93 3.08 12.21
N PRO A 24 15.53 3.29 13.48
CA PRO A 24 15.68 4.56 14.17
C PRO A 24 17.09 5.18 14.05
N ALA A 25 18.14 4.36 13.95
CA ALA A 25 19.52 4.81 13.79
C ALA A 25 19.83 5.42 12.40
N THR A 26 19.12 4.99 11.35
CA THR A 26 19.32 5.46 9.95
C THR A 26 18.18 6.34 9.43
N SER A 27 17.06 6.38 10.17
CA SER A 27 15.82 7.12 9.91
C SER A 27 15.98 8.65 9.84
N THR A 28 17.09 9.21 10.35
CA THR A 28 17.26 10.66 10.43
C THR A 28 17.39 11.36 9.08
N ALA A 29 17.83 10.71 8.01
CA ALA A 29 18.06 11.38 6.73
C ALA A 29 16.77 11.73 5.96
N TRP A 30 15.86 10.78 5.78
CA TRP A 30 14.59 11.03 5.09
C TRP A 30 13.67 11.91 5.95
N ARG A 31 13.61 11.67 7.26
CA ARG A 31 12.76 12.44 8.17
C ARG A 31 13.16 13.91 8.22
N ARG A 32 14.47 14.21 8.21
CA ARG A 32 14.97 15.60 8.12
C ARG A 32 14.56 16.27 6.81
N ARG A 33 14.62 15.57 5.68
CA ARG A 33 14.20 16.12 4.37
C ARG A 33 12.72 16.47 4.37
N VAL A 34 11.85 15.53 4.79
CA VAL A 34 10.40 15.78 4.90
C VAL A 34 10.12 16.93 5.86
N ASN A 35 10.70 16.92 7.07
CA ASN A 35 10.47 17.98 8.05
C ASN A 35 10.92 19.35 7.52
N GLY A 36 12.06 19.42 6.81
CA GLY A 36 12.51 20.66 6.18
C GLY A 36 11.52 21.23 5.17
N GLU A 37 10.91 20.38 4.35
CA GLU A 37 9.85 20.82 3.43
C GLU A 37 8.56 21.21 4.17
N LEU A 38 8.19 20.52 5.24
CA LEU A 38 7.04 20.89 6.05
C LEU A 38 7.23 22.21 6.77
N ASP A 39 8.43 22.49 7.26
CA ASP A 39 8.79 23.77 7.86
C ASP A 39 8.75 24.89 6.80
N ARG A 40 9.29 24.66 5.60
CA ARG A 40 9.21 25.60 4.46
C ARG A 40 7.76 25.95 4.12
N LEU A 41 6.90 24.94 4.02
CA LEU A 41 5.48 25.11 3.73
C LEU A 41 4.67 25.65 4.93
N ALA A 42 5.32 25.82 6.08
CA ALA A 42 4.68 26.12 7.36
C ALA A 42 3.48 25.20 7.61
N GLY A 43 3.62 23.89 7.36
CA GLY A 43 2.58 22.86 7.52
C GLY A 43 1.45 22.87 6.48
N ARG A 44 1.40 23.84 5.56
CA ARG A 44 0.33 23.97 4.55
C ARG A 44 0.63 23.09 3.34
N VAL A 45 0.28 21.81 3.45
CA VAL A 45 0.50 20.82 2.38
C VAL A 45 -0.73 20.73 1.48
N PRO A 46 -0.66 21.13 0.20
CA PRO A 46 -1.80 21.03 -0.70
C PRO A 46 -2.10 19.58 -1.09
N PHE A 47 -3.37 19.27 -1.37
CA PHE A 47 -3.80 17.93 -1.78
C PHE A 47 -3.09 17.38 -3.02
N ARG A 48 -2.54 18.27 -3.86
CA ARG A 48 -1.68 17.91 -4.99
C ARG A 48 -0.53 16.96 -4.61
N VAL A 49 0.04 17.11 -3.42
CA VAL A 49 1.10 16.22 -2.92
C VAL A 49 0.63 14.77 -2.84
N ALA A 50 -0.63 14.52 -2.48
CA ALA A 50 -1.21 13.18 -2.46
C ALA A 50 -1.29 12.58 -3.89
N TYR A 51 -1.68 13.37 -4.90
CA TYR A 51 -1.66 12.90 -6.30
C TYR A 51 -0.25 12.55 -6.77
N GLU A 52 0.72 13.44 -6.55
CA GLU A 52 2.11 13.22 -6.97
C GLU A 52 2.70 11.97 -6.31
N TRP A 53 2.47 11.81 -5.01
CA TRP A 53 2.97 10.67 -4.26
C TRP A 53 2.29 9.35 -4.67
N HIS A 54 0.97 9.37 -4.97
CA HIS A 54 0.26 8.18 -5.44
C HIS A 54 0.76 7.64 -6.78
N VAL A 55 1.37 8.48 -7.63
CA VAL A 55 2.01 7.98 -8.87
C VAL A 55 3.08 6.94 -8.54
N TYR A 56 3.83 7.12 -7.46
CA TYR A 56 4.88 6.19 -7.07
C TYR A 56 4.31 4.92 -6.42
N LEU A 57 3.20 5.02 -5.69
CA LEU A 57 2.56 3.89 -5.00
C LEU A 57 1.76 2.99 -5.96
N LEU A 58 1.04 3.59 -6.91
CA LEU A 58 0.04 2.89 -7.76
C LEU A 58 0.43 2.80 -9.23
N ALA A 59 1.55 3.38 -9.67
CA ALA A 59 2.02 3.25 -11.06
C ALA A 59 3.30 2.41 -11.21
N THR A 60 3.69 1.67 -10.16
CA THR A 60 4.94 0.90 -10.14
C THR A 60 4.76 -0.61 -9.94
N THR A 61 3.57 -1.17 -10.19
CA THR A 61 3.42 -2.62 -10.27
C THR A 61 3.94 -3.16 -11.61
N PRO A 62 4.74 -4.25 -11.63
CA PRO A 62 5.50 -4.67 -12.82
C PRO A 62 4.65 -5.12 -14.02
N ASP A 63 3.41 -5.56 -13.82
CA ASP A 63 2.57 -6.12 -14.90
C ASP A 63 1.75 -5.05 -15.67
N GLY A 64 1.83 -3.77 -15.25
CA GLY A 64 1.72 -2.56 -16.08
C GLY A 64 0.39 -2.26 -16.79
N ALA A 65 -0.59 -3.17 -16.80
CA ALA A 65 -1.85 -2.98 -17.50
C ALA A 65 -2.89 -2.22 -16.66
N ALA A 66 -3.07 -2.59 -15.39
CA ALA A 66 -4.02 -1.95 -14.47
C ALA A 66 -3.53 -0.58 -13.95
N ASP A 67 -2.22 -0.37 -13.92
CA ASP A 67 -1.58 0.85 -13.42
C ASP A 67 -1.67 2.04 -14.37
N ARG A 68 -1.71 1.77 -15.68
CA ARG A 68 -1.70 2.83 -16.70
C ARG A 68 -2.94 3.74 -16.58
N PRO A 69 -4.19 3.21 -16.45
CA PRO A 69 -5.36 4.03 -16.17
C PRO A 69 -5.23 4.92 -14.93
N VAL A 70 -4.74 4.38 -13.81
CA VAL A 70 -4.59 5.16 -12.56
C VAL A 70 -3.53 6.26 -12.74
N GLY A 71 -2.39 5.94 -13.34
CA GLY A 71 -1.35 6.92 -13.65
C GLY A 71 -1.80 8.02 -14.60
N ASP A 72 -2.62 7.69 -15.61
CA ASP A 72 -3.24 8.67 -16.51
C ASP A 72 -4.19 9.62 -15.76
N LEU A 73 -5.03 9.08 -14.88
CA LEU A 73 -5.94 9.88 -14.06
C LEU A 73 -5.19 10.79 -13.08
N LEU A 74 -4.12 10.30 -12.45
CA LEU A 74 -3.27 11.11 -11.57
C LEU A 74 -2.62 12.26 -12.34
N ARG A 75 -2.05 12.00 -13.52
CA ARG A 75 -1.48 13.06 -14.38
C ARG A 75 -2.52 14.09 -14.82
N ARG A 76 -3.73 13.66 -15.14
CA ARG A 76 -4.85 14.55 -15.47
C ARG A 76 -5.26 15.41 -14.28
N ALA A 77 -5.41 14.83 -13.09
CA ALA A 77 -5.73 15.56 -11.87
C ALA A 77 -4.65 16.61 -11.53
N LEU A 78 -3.37 16.28 -11.75
CA LEU A 78 -2.25 17.22 -11.60
C LEU A 78 -2.30 18.38 -12.62
N ALA A 79 -2.86 18.16 -13.80
CA ALA A 79 -3.13 19.19 -14.81
C ALA A 79 -4.41 20.00 -14.54
N GLY A 80 -5.18 19.65 -13.50
CA GLY A 80 -6.44 20.31 -13.13
C GLY A 80 -7.70 19.69 -13.74
N ASP A 81 -7.57 18.62 -14.53
CA ASP A 81 -8.71 17.89 -15.07
C ASP A 81 -9.45 17.15 -13.94
N ARG A 82 -10.76 17.35 -13.86
CA ARG A 82 -11.60 16.64 -12.88
C ARG A 82 -12.28 15.44 -13.52
N VAL A 83 -11.92 14.26 -13.03
CA VAL A 83 -12.57 12.99 -13.34
C VAL A 83 -13.51 12.64 -12.20
N GLY A 84 -14.74 12.26 -12.53
CA GLY A 84 -15.72 11.86 -11.51
C GLY A 84 -15.33 10.56 -10.80
N ALA A 85 -15.91 10.34 -9.62
CA ALA A 85 -15.60 9.19 -8.77
C ALA A 85 -15.78 7.83 -9.49
N HIS A 86 -16.72 7.71 -10.43
CA HIS A 86 -16.87 6.46 -11.19
C HIS A 86 -15.64 6.13 -12.03
N GLY A 87 -15.06 7.11 -12.74
CA GLY A 87 -13.86 6.89 -13.55
C GLY A 87 -12.64 6.56 -12.69
N TRP A 88 -12.53 7.18 -11.50
CA TRP A 88 -11.51 6.79 -10.52
C TRP A 88 -11.70 5.38 -10.00
N ARG A 89 -12.92 5.00 -9.60
CA ARG A 89 -13.24 3.67 -9.08
C ARG A 89 -12.88 2.58 -10.08
N ASP A 90 -13.27 2.75 -11.34
CA ASP A 90 -13.06 1.75 -12.39
C ASP A 90 -11.57 1.53 -12.67
N ALA A 91 -10.75 2.57 -12.55
CA ALA A 91 -9.30 2.46 -12.66
C ALA A 91 -8.65 1.90 -11.39
N LEU A 92 -9.10 2.32 -10.21
CA LEU A 92 -8.50 1.94 -8.93
C LEU A 92 -8.78 0.50 -8.55
N ARG A 93 -9.99 -0.02 -8.81
CA ARG A 93 -10.37 -1.37 -8.39
C ARG A 93 -9.41 -2.47 -8.87
N PRO A 94 -9.06 -2.58 -10.17
CA PRO A 94 -8.11 -3.59 -10.61
C PRO A 94 -6.70 -3.36 -10.05
N ALA A 95 -6.20 -2.11 -10.02
CA ALA A 95 -4.87 -1.80 -9.49
C ALA A 95 -4.74 -2.14 -8.00
N LEU A 96 -5.76 -1.82 -7.21
CA LEU A 96 -5.80 -2.17 -5.78
C LEU A 96 -5.93 -3.67 -5.57
N TYR A 97 -6.70 -4.39 -6.39
CA TYR A 97 -6.78 -5.84 -6.33
C TYR A 97 -5.39 -6.48 -6.53
N GLU A 98 -4.66 -6.08 -7.57
CA GLU A 98 -3.32 -6.59 -7.84
C GLU A 98 -2.35 -6.24 -6.69
N LEU A 99 -2.43 -5.02 -6.16
CA LEU A 99 -1.63 -4.59 -5.01
C LEU A 99 -1.90 -5.45 -3.77
N TYR A 100 -3.17 -5.65 -3.39
CA TYR A 100 -3.53 -6.42 -2.20
C TYR A 100 -3.24 -7.90 -2.36
N LEU A 101 -3.43 -8.46 -3.57
CA LEU A 101 -3.07 -9.84 -3.87
C LEU A 101 -1.55 -10.04 -3.73
N ALA A 102 -0.75 -9.14 -4.30
CA ALA A 102 0.70 -9.19 -4.18
C ALA A 102 1.19 -8.96 -2.73
N GLY A 103 0.50 -8.13 -1.97
CA GLY A 103 0.80 -7.85 -0.57
C GLY A 103 0.34 -8.94 0.42
N TYR A 104 -0.41 -9.94 -0.03
CA TYR A 104 -0.90 -11.02 0.83
C TYR A 104 0.26 -11.92 1.33
N PRO A 105 0.35 -12.23 2.64
CA PRO A 105 1.43 -13.04 3.20
C PRO A 105 1.21 -14.54 2.92
N TYR A 106 1.28 -14.91 1.64
CA TYR A 106 0.89 -16.24 1.17
C TYR A 106 1.73 -17.35 1.81
N ALA A 107 3.04 -17.15 1.95
CA ALA A 107 3.93 -18.16 2.49
C ALA A 107 3.62 -18.47 3.97
N GLU A 108 3.43 -17.43 4.78
CA GLU A 108 3.07 -17.57 6.19
C GLU A 108 1.66 -18.16 6.36
N ALA A 109 0.69 -17.65 5.60
CA ALA A 109 -0.69 -18.16 5.65
C ALA A 109 -0.77 -19.64 5.25
N ARG A 110 -0.05 -20.03 4.19
CA ARG A 110 0.06 -21.43 3.76
C ARG A 110 0.72 -22.30 4.81
N ALA A 111 1.78 -21.83 5.45
CA ALA A 111 2.48 -22.59 6.49
C ALA A 111 1.55 -22.87 7.68
N VAL A 112 0.74 -21.89 8.09
CA VAL A 112 -0.28 -22.06 9.14
C VAL A 112 -1.35 -23.05 8.68
N ALA A 113 -1.93 -22.87 7.50
CA ALA A 113 -2.96 -23.76 6.97
C ALA A 113 -2.46 -25.21 6.83
N TYR A 114 -1.20 -25.40 6.42
CA TYR A 114 -0.57 -26.71 6.37
C TYR A 114 -0.45 -27.33 7.76
N ALA A 115 0.04 -26.58 8.75
CA ALA A 115 0.21 -27.08 10.11
C ALA A 115 -1.13 -27.51 10.73
N ASP A 116 -2.18 -26.70 10.53
CA ASP A 116 -3.53 -27.00 11.02
C ASP A 116 -4.12 -28.23 10.34
N ALA A 117 -4.01 -28.32 9.00
CA ALA A 117 -4.50 -29.46 8.23
C ALA A 117 -3.75 -30.77 8.56
N HIS A 118 -2.43 -30.68 8.75
CA HIS A 118 -1.60 -31.81 9.17
C HIS A 118 -2.02 -32.31 10.56
N ALA A 119 -2.21 -31.40 11.53
CA ALA A 119 -2.68 -31.75 12.86
C ALA A 119 -4.08 -32.39 12.83
N TYR A 120 -4.99 -31.85 12.02
CA TYR A 120 -6.31 -32.43 11.80
C TYR A 120 -6.23 -33.85 11.24
N ALA A 121 -5.53 -34.07 10.13
CA ALA A 121 -5.43 -35.38 9.49
C ALA A 121 -4.78 -36.42 10.43
N THR A 122 -3.74 -36.02 11.16
CA THR A 122 -3.10 -36.87 12.18
C THR A 122 -4.09 -37.27 13.28
N ALA A 123 -4.89 -36.32 13.77
CA ALA A 123 -5.89 -36.57 14.81
C ALA A 123 -7.09 -37.42 14.32
N ASN A 124 -7.23 -37.63 13.01
CA ASN A 124 -8.28 -38.43 12.39
C ASN A 124 -7.75 -39.73 11.78
N ASP A 125 -6.57 -40.20 12.23
CA ASP A 125 -5.98 -41.50 11.87
C ASP A 125 -5.69 -41.72 10.37
N TYR A 126 -5.42 -40.64 9.63
CA TYR A 126 -5.01 -40.74 8.22
C TYR A 126 -3.64 -41.44 8.13
N GLY A 127 -3.38 -42.15 7.02
CA GLY A 127 -2.06 -42.72 6.76
C GLY A 127 -0.98 -41.64 6.65
N PRO A 128 0.30 -41.91 6.97
CA PRO A 128 1.36 -40.88 6.97
C PRO A 128 1.49 -40.10 5.65
N ASP A 129 1.40 -40.80 4.51
CA ASP A 129 1.45 -40.16 3.19
C ASP A 129 0.16 -39.38 2.88
N GLU A 130 -1.00 -39.86 3.37
CA GLU A 130 -2.28 -39.19 3.23
C GLU A 130 -2.35 -37.90 4.07
N VAL A 131 -1.72 -37.88 5.25
CA VAL A 131 -1.61 -36.68 6.10
C VAL A 131 -0.88 -35.57 5.35
N VAL A 132 0.28 -35.87 4.76
CA VAL A 132 1.06 -34.89 4.00
C VAL A 132 0.27 -34.41 2.78
N GLY A 133 -0.27 -35.34 1.98
CA GLY A 133 -1.04 -34.99 0.78
C GLY A 133 -2.29 -34.16 1.10
N PHE A 134 -3.00 -34.48 2.17
CA PHE A 134 -4.14 -33.69 2.64
C PHE A 134 -3.71 -32.28 3.07
N ALA A 135 -2.64 -32.18 3.86
CA ALA A 135 -2.15 -30.90 4.37
C ALA A 135 -1.65 -29.98 3.26
N GLU A 136 -0.90 -30.49 2.28
CA GLU A 136 -0.47 -29.72 1.12
C GLU A 136 -1.66 -29.21 0.30
N HIS A 137 -2.59 -30.12 -0.05
CA HIS A 137 -3.75 -29.77 -0.86
C HIS A 137 -4.66 -28.73 -0.16
N TYR A 138 -4.94 -28.94 1.12
CA TYR A 138 -5.76 -28.01 1.90
C TYR A 138 -5.08 -26.65 2.02
N ALA A 139 -3.77 -26.62 2.30
CA ALA A 139 -3.02 -25.38 2.42
C ALA A 139 -3.03 -24.57 1.11
N ASP A 140 -2.81 -25.20 -0.03
CA ASP A 140 -2.84 -24.53 -1.34
C ASP A 140 -4.23 -23.98 -1.66
N LEU A 141 -5.26 -24.81 -1.50
CA LEU A 141 -6.65 -24.45 -1.82
C LEU A 141 -7.16 -23.30 -0.94
N SER A 142 -7.03 -23.45 0.38
CA SER A 142 -7.53 -22.47 1.34
C SER A 142 -6.76 -21.15 1.25
N THR A 143 -5.44 -21.19 1.10
CA THR A 143 -4.62 -19.98 1.04
C THR A 143 -4.87 -19.21 -0.26
N GLY A 144 -4.99 -19.91 -1.40
CA GLY A 144 -5.36 -19.29 -2.68
C GLY A 144 -6.69 -18.55 -2.61
N ALA A 145 -7.74 -19.24 -2.14
CA ALA A 145 -9.06 -18.64 -1.98
C ALA A 145 -9.06 -17.44 -1.01
N ASN A 146 -8.33 -17.55 0.10
CA ASN A 146 -8.21 -16.46 1.07
C ASN A 146 -7.47 -15.24 0.51
N ALA A 147 -6.42 -15.45 -0.30
CA ALA A 147 -5.68 -14.38 -0.93
C ALA A 147 -6.55 -13.59 -1.92
N GLU A 148 -7.31 -14.28 -2.77
CA GLU A 148 -8.25 -13.66 -3.72
C GLU A 148 -9.37 -12.90 -3.00
N ALA A 149 -9.99 -13.51 -1.99
CA ALA A 149 -11.06 -12.88 -1.22
C ALA A 149 -10.56 -11.65 -0.45
N PHE A 150 -9.36 -11.73 0.13
CA PHE A 150 -8.69 -10.60 0.77
C PHE A 150 -8.47 -9.46 -0.22
N ALA A 151 -7.94 -9.77 -1.41
CA ALA A 151 -7.66 -8.77 -2.44
C ALA A 151 -8.93 -8.08 -2.95
N ASP A 152 -9.98 -8.82 -3.28
CA ASP A 152 -11.24 -8.25 -3.80
C ASP A 152 -11.95 -7.41 -2.72
N ALA A 153 -12.05 -7.91 -1.48
CA ALA A 153 -12.70 -7.16 -0.40
C ALA A 153 -11.99 -5.82 -0.12
N ASN A 154 -10.65 -5.83 -0.03
CA ASN A 154 -9.89 -4.60 0.19
C ASN A 154 -9.92 -3.67 -1.02
N ALA A 155 -9.87 -4.20 -2.25
CA ALA A 155 -9.95 -3.41 -3.47
C ALA A 155 -11.31 -2.70 -3.60
N ILE A 156 -12.42 -3.40 -3.35
CA ILE A 156 -13.77 -2.82 -3.37
C ILE A 156 -13.88 -1.68 -2.34
N ALA A 157 -13.52 -1.98 -1.08
CA ALA A 157 -13.66 -1.02 0.01
C ALA A 157 -12.81 0.25 -0.22
N ASN A 158 -11.55 0.07 -0.64
CA ASN A 158 -10.63 1.19 -0.82
C ASN A 158 -10.86 1.94 -2.14
N ALA A 159 -11.21 1.27 -3.25
CA ALA A 159 -11.45 1.95 -4.53
C ALA A 159 -12.55 2.99 -4.41
N ASP A 160 -13.65 2.67 -3.73
CA ASP A 160 -14.78 3.60 -3.55
C ASP A 160 -14.40 4.81 -2.71
N ALA A 161 -13.70 4.58 -1.59
CA ALA A 161 -13.28 5.64 -0.69
C ALA A 161 -12.24 6.56 -1.35
N LEU A 162 -11.20 5.98 -1.98
CA LEU A 162 -10.18 6.74 -2.71
C LEU A 162 -10.79 7.49 -3.90
N ALA A 163 -11.70 6.88 -4.65
CA ALA A 163 -12.30 7.51 -5.81
C ALA A 163 -13.05 8.79 -5.46
N ASN A 164 -13.80 8.79 -4.36
CA ASN A 164 -14.50 9.98 -3.89
C ASN A 164 -13.51 11.07 -3.44
N ALA A 165 -12.49 10.69 -2.67
CA ALA A 165 -11.48 11.62 -2.19
C ALA A 165 -10.68 12.27 -3.34
N LEU A 166 -10.24 11.46 -4.32
CA LEU A 166 -9.48 11.92 -5.49
C LEU A 166 -10.34 12.68 -6.50
N ALA A 167 -11.63 12.37 -6.65
CA ALA A 167 -12.51 13.14 -7.53
C ALA A 167 -12.73 14.57 -7.03
N LEU A 168 -12.73 14.77 -5.71
CA LEU A 168 -13.05 16.04 -5.06
C LEU A 168 -11.82 16.79 -4.51
N ALA A 169 -10.64 16.18 -4.56
CA ALA A 169 -9.46 16.64 -3.83
C ALA A 169 -9.74 16.87 -2.33
N ASP A 170 -10.53 15.97 -1.74
CA ASP A 170 -11.04 16.08 -0.38
C ASP A 170 -10.04 15.45 0.61
N GLU A 171 -9.32 16.32 1.32
CA GLU A 171 -8.29 15.92 2.27
C GLU A 171 -8.83 15.11 3.47
N PRO A 172 -9.90 15.54 4.17
CA PRO A 172 -10.55 14.71 5.19
C PRO A 172 -11.01 13.34 4.68
N ALA A 173 -11.66 13.28 3.51
CA ALA A 173 -12.11 12.02 2.93
C ALA A 173 -10.92 11.11 2.61
N TYR A 174 -9.83 11.68 2.08
CA TYR A 174 -8.60 10.94 1.80
C TYR A 174 -7.95 10.37 3.06
N ALA A 175 -7.92 11.12 4.17
CA ALA A 175 -7.44 10.60 5.44
C ALA A 175 -8.25 9.37 5.91
N GLY A 176 -9.56 9.38 5.63
CA GLY A 176 -10.47 8.25 5.89
C GLY A 176 -10.25 7.02 5.00
N THR A 177 -9.39 7.11 3.98
CA THR A 177 -9.00 5.97 3.11
C THR A 177 -7.85 5.14 3.68
N TYR A 178 -7.36 5.47 4.87
CA TYR A 178 -6.24 4.79 5.53
C TYR A 178 -4.98 4.70 4.63
N PRO A 179 -4.43 5.82 4.13
CA PRO A 179 -3.26 5.80 3.24
C PRO A 179 -2.02 5.13 3.85
N ALA A 180 -1.91 5.10 5.19
CA ALA A 180 -0.91 4.31 5.90
C ALA A 180 -1.00 2.80 5.61
N ALA A 181 -2.20 2.25 5.42
CA ALA A 181 -2.39 0.85 5.06
C ALA A 181 -1.94 0.57 3.62
N LEU A 182 -2.18 1.51 2.69
CA LEU A 182 -1.68 1.42 1.31
C LEU A 182 -0.15 1.41 1.23
N VAL A 183 0.53 2.22 2.07
CA VAL A 183 2.01 2.17 2.20
C VAL A 183 2.47 0.78 2.58
N ARG A 184 1.85 0.18 3.60
CA ARG A 184 2.22 -1.16 4.08
C ARG A 184 1.94 -2.22 3.01
N ALA A 185 0.78 -2.15 2.34
CA ALA A 185 0.44 -3.06 1.26
C ALA A 185 1.47 -3.00 0.11
N TYR A 186 1.90 -1.80 -0.29
CA TYR A 186 2.96 -1.63 -1.28
C TYR A 186 4.29 -2.23 -0.83
N ALA A 187 4.71 -1.92 0.39
CA ALA A 187 5.97 -2.42 0.92
C ALA A 187 5.98 -3.97 1.04
N LEU A 188 4.86 -4.55 1.47
CA LEU A 188 4.67 -6.01 1.53
C LEU A 188 4.65 -6.63 0.13
N ALA A 189 3.97 -6.02 -0.84
CA ALA A 189 3.97 -6.51 -2.22
C ALA A 189 5.39 -6.58 -2.80
N GLU A 190 6.20 -5.54 -2.58
CA GLU A 190 7.61 -5.53 -2.98
C GLU A 190 8.44 -6.59 -2.25
N ALA A 191 8.22 -6.77 -0.95
CA ALA A 191 8.90 -7.78 -0.16
C ALA A 191 8.57 -9.21 -0.64
N ASN A 192 7.30 -9.48 -0.92
CA ASN A 192 6.82 -10.78 -1.38
C ASN A 192 7.39 -11.12 -2.76
N ARG A 193 7.45 -10.15 -3.69
CA ARG A 193 8.07 -10.34 -5.02
C ARG A 193 9.56 -10.69 -4.93
N ALA A 194 10.27 -10.17 -3.94
CA ALA A 194 11.69 -10.47 -3.73
C ALA A 194 11.94 -11.87 -3.15
N GLY A 195 10.88 -12.58 -2.72
CA GLY A 195 10.97 -13.87 -2.06
C GLY A 195 11.57 -13.79 -0.65
N THR A 196 11.52 -14.91 0.09
CA THR A 196 11.86 -14.95 1.53
C THR A 196 13.25 -14.40 1.86
N ALA A 197 14.26 -14.69 1.04
CA ALA A 197 15.62 -14.22 1.27
C ALA A 197 15.79 -12.72 1.02
N GLY A 198 15.05 -12.16 0.05
CA GLY A 198 15.13 -10.75 -0.34
C GLY A 198 14.14 -9.84 0.42
N ALA A 199 13.10 -10.41 1.02
CA ALA A 199 11.97 -9.69 1.59
C ALA A 199 12.39 -8.57 2.58
N PRO A 200 13.29 -8.78 3.57
CA PRO A 200 13.66 -7.70 4.49
C PRO A 200 14.35 -6.51 3.80
N HIS A 201 15.15 -6.76 2.76
CA HIS A 201 15.83 -5.71 2.00
C HIS A 201 14.84 -4.97 1.09
N ALA A 202 14.00 -5.72 0.36
CA ALA A 202 12.99 -5.15 -0.52
C ALA A 202 11.95 -4.32 0.24
N LEU A 203 11.52 -4.79 1.42
CA LEU A 203 10.63 -4.05 2.32
C LEU A 203 11.23 -2.68 2.69
N ARG A 204 12.47 -2.65 3.21
CA ARG A 204 13.17 -1.41 3.56
C ARG A 204 13.37 -0.49 2.35
N ALA A 205 13.74 -1.06 1.21
CA ALA A 205 13.91 -0.29 -0.02
C ALA A 205 12.58 0.34 -0.49
N ALA A 206 11.46 -0.38 -0.39
CA ALA A 206 10.14 0.12 -0.72
C ALA A 206 9.72 1.31 0.16
N TYR A 207 9.90 1.19 1.48
CA TYR A 207 9.67 2.31 2.40
C TYR A 207 10.59 3.51 2.11
N GLY A 208 11.87 3.26 1.81
CA GLY A 208 12.81 4.31 1.42
C GLY A 208 12.37 5.06 0.16
N ARG A 209 11.96 4.34 -0.90
CA ARG A 209 11.43 4.94 -2.13
C ARG A 209 10.18 5.77 -1.88
N LEU A 210 9.25 5.29 -1.06
CA LEU A 210 8.03 6.04 -0.73
C LEU A 210 8.34 7.31 0.08
N ALA A 211 9.32 7.26 0.99
CA ALA A 211 9.77 8.42 1.75
C ALA A 211 10.48 9.45 0.87
N ASP A 212 11.32 9.00 -0.06
CA ASP A 212 11.99 9.86 -1.05
C ASP A 212 10.96 10.52 -1.99
N ALA A 213 9.99 9.76 -2.50
CA ALA A 213 8.91 10.26 -3.34
C ALA A 213 8.03 11.29 -2.61
N LEU A 214 7.77 11.10 -1.32
CA LEU A 214 7.04 12.07 -0.51
C LEU A 214 7.84 13.38 -0.37
N ALA A 215 9.13 13.29 -0.05
CA ALA A 215 9.99 14.47 0.04
C ALA A 215 10.09 15.20 -1.30
N GLU A 216 10.22 14.48 -2.41
CA GLU A 216 10.21 15.04 -3.75
C GLU A 216 8.88 15.75 -4.06
N SER A 217 7.75 15.13 -3.75
CA SER A 217 6.42 15.72 -3.96
C SER A 217 6.20 16.99 -3.15
N LEU A 218 6.70 17.03 -1.90
CA LEU A 218 6.66 18.24 -1.07
C LEU A 218 7.55 19.36 -1.64
N SER A 219 8.74 19.03 -2.15
CA SER A 219 9.68 20.01 -2.71
C SER A 219 9.16 20.72 -3.96
N ARG A 220 8.21 20.11 -4.68
CA ARG A 220 7.60 20.67 -5.90
C ARG A 220 6.47 21.66 -5.63
N VAL A 221 6.06 21.81 -4.37
CA VAL A 221 5.07 22.81 -3.98
C VAL A 221 5.72 24.19 -3.96
N SER A 222 5.31 25.07 -4.86
CA SER A 222 5.70 26.49 -4.86
C SER A 222 5.18 27.22 -3.62
N ASP A 223 5.95 28.21 -3.14
CA ASP A 223 5.58 29.09 -2.02
C ASP A 223 4.38 30.01 -2.31
#